data_AF-A0A976XI69-F1
#
_entry.id   AF-A0A976XI69-F1
#
_cell.length_a   1.000
_cell.length_b   1.000
_cell.length_c   1.000
_cell.angle_alpha   90.00
_cell.angle_beta   90.00
_cell.angle_gamma   90.00
#
_symmetry.space_group_name_H-M   'P 1'
#
loop_
_entity.id
_entity.type
_entity.pdbx_description
1 polymer ?
#
loop_
_entity_poly.entity_id
_entity_poly.type
_entity_poly.pdbx_seq_one_letter_code
_entity_poly.pdbx_strand_id
1 'polypeptide(L)'
;MKPPEHVQNPVPSLRGKVHIPIFGIYFLLVFMLFKYKCNLSYKLACYVYLLCTLFILTTVTVLHNNYWSKRNRSLLRRLDYAAIFLMIGGSGFPCAIHYLFNSKMVIMVLTHWSIILFGAFGSILFNFTCTPKWFRSIIYSLASTPYFFYPYFTATMKMYKECALMLSIAFFYITGSVFYALGKPNLIPGVFESHELFHLFCCFGFMSSLSVNYIYLEYNKV
;
A
#
# COMPACT_ATOMS: atom_id res chain seq x y z
N MET A 1 26.65 -6.92 -24.53
CA MET A 1 25.55 -6.24 -25.24
C MET A 1 25.47 -4.81 -24.77
N LYS A 2 25.68 -3.84 -25.66
CA LYS A 2 25.48 -2.41 -25.36
C LYS A 2 23.97 -2.16 -25.14
N PRO A 3 23.55 -1.41 -24.11
CA PRO A 3 22.15 -1.06 -23.95
C PRO A 3 21.70 -0.19 -25.14
N PRO A 4 20.46 -0.35 -25.66
CA PRO A 4 19.98 0.41 -26.81
C PRO A 4 19.89 1.91 -26.49
N GLU A 5 20.42 2.73 -27.40
CA GLU A 5 20.36 4.20 -27.41
C GLU A 5 18.92 4.68 -27.67
N HIS A 6 18.09 4.62 -26.64
CA HIS A 6 17.06 5.62 -26.43
C HIS A 6 17.34 6.19 -25.05
N VAL A 7 17.80 7.44 -24.99
CA VAL A 7 17.97 8.18 -23.74
C VAL A 7 16.58 8.38 -23.12
N GLN A 8 16.07 7.33 -22.47
CA GLN A 8 15.18 7.51 -21.34
C GLN A 8 15.99 8.33 -20.33
N ASN A 9 15.46 9.46 -19.89
CA ASN A 9 16.01 10.15 -18.73
C ASN A 9 16.37 9.09 -17.68
N PRO A 10 17.60 9.12 -17.15
CA PRO A 10 18.07 8.09 -16.24
C PRO A 10 17.05 7.97 -15.10
N VAL A 11 16.57 6.75 -14.86
CA VAL A 11 15.66 6.48 -13.74
C VAL A 11 16.39 6.89 -12.47
N PRO A 12 15.76 7.69 -11.58
CA PRO A 12 16.46 8.17 -10.40
C PRO A 12 17.00 7.02 -9.55
N SER A 13 18.21 7.21 -9.02
CA SER A 13 19.02 6.10 -8.48
C SER A 13 18.41 5.42 -7.24
N LEU A 14 17.49 6.08 -6.51
CA LEU A 14 16.79 5.54 -5.34
C LEU A 14 15.39 4.97 -5.65
N ARG A 15 14.98 4.91 -6.93
CA ARG A 15 13.71 4.31 -7.36
C ARG A 15 13.57 2.90 -6.78
N GLY A 16 12.54 2.67 -5.96
CA GLY A 16 12.26 1.38 -5.33
C GLY A 16 13.22 0.97 -4.19
N LYS A 17 14.44 1.52 -4.12
CA LYS A 17 15.44 1.16 -3.09
C LYS A 17 15.06 1.60 -1.68
N VAL A 18 14.21 2.61 -1.55
CA VAL A 18 13.67 3.06 -0.25
C VAL A 18 12.85 1.98 0.47
N HIS A 19 12.42 0.92 -0.23
CA HIS A 19 11.69 -0.22 0.36
C HIS A 19 12.59 -1.33 0.90
N ILE A 20 13.91 -1.29 0.65
CA ILE A 20 14.84 -2.34 1.11
C ILE A 20 14.78 -2.54 2.63
N PRO A 21 14.78 -1.50 3.48
CA PRO A 21 14.62 -1.69 4.93
C PRO A 21 13.30 -2.37 5.31
N ILE A 22 12.22 -2.10 4.56
CA ILE A 22 10.89 -2.65 4.81
C ILE A 22 10.86 -4.17 4.55
N PHE A 23 11.67 -4.70 3.63
CA PHE A 23 11.82 -6.15 3.45
C PHE A 23 12.36 -6.86 4.70
N GLY A 24 13.37 -6.28 5.35
CA GLY A 24 13.91 -6.85 6.59
C GLY A 24 12.86 -6.88 7.70
N ILE A 25 12.12 -5.78 7.85
CA ILE A 25 11.01 -5.67 8.79
C ILE A 25 9.92 -6.70 8.46
N TYR A 26 9.57 -6.88 7.19
CA TYR A 26 8.55 -7.84 6.75
C TYR A 26 8.81 -9.26 7.24
N PHE A 27 10.02 -9.80 7.03
CA PHE A 27 10.33 -11.17 7.46
C PHE A 27 10.32 -11.32 8.98
N LEU A 28 10.79 -10.30 9.71
CA LEU A 28 10.68 -10.26 11.17
C LEU A 28 9.21 -10.30 11.61
N LEU A 29 8.34 -9.50 10.99
CA LEU A 29 6.91 -9.46 11.29
C LEU A 29 6.20 -10.78 11.02
N VAL A 30 6.49 -11.44 9.89
CA VAL A 30 5.94 -12.77 9.58
C VAL A 30 6.35 -13.78 10.66
N PHE A 31 7.62 -13.79 11.04
CA PHE A 31 8.13 -14.69 12.07
C PHE A 31 7.49 -14.42 13.45
N MET A 32 7.38 -13.14 13.84
CA MET A 32 6.73 -12.74 15.08
C MET A 32 5.26 -13.14 15.08
N LEU A 33 4.51 -12.86 14.00
CA LEU A 33 3.10 -13.22 13.88
C LEU A 33 2.89 -14.74 13.94
N PHE A 34 3.76 -15.53 13.30
CA PHE A 34 3.69 -16.99 13.34
C PHE A 34 3.69 -17.51 14.78
N LYS A 35 4.58 -16.98 15.62
CA LYS A 35 4.70 -17.34 17.04
C LYS A 35 3.65 -16.68 17.95
N TYR A 36 3.08 -15.56 17.53
CA TYR A 36 2.16 -14.78 18.35
C TYR A 36 0.85 -15.56 18.58
N LYS A 37 0.43 -15.68 19.84
CA LYS A 37 -0.84 -16.30 20.22
C LYS A 37 -1.93 -15.24 20.27
N CYS A 38 -2.88 -15.34 19.36
CA CYS A 38 -4.04 -14.46 19.30
C CYS A 38 -5.23 -15.18 18.67
N ASN A 39 -6.39 -14.54 18.71
CA ASN A 39 -7.58 -14.99 18.02
C ASN A 39 -7.29 -15.35 16.55
N LEU A 40 -7.76 -16.52 16.11
CA LEU A 40 -7.47 -17.06 14.77
C LEU A 40 -7.95 -16.13 13.65
N SER A 41 -9.17 -15.58 13.75
CA SER A 41 -9.71 -14.66 12.75
C SER A 41 -8.84 -13.41 12.61
N TYR A 42 -8.34 -12.89 13.74
CA TYR A 42 -7.42 -11.77 13.73
C TYR A 42 -6.07 -12.11 13.10
N LYS A 43 -5.51 -13.26 13.47
CA LYS A 43 -4.25 -13.76 12.90
C LYS A 43 -4.35 -13.92 11.38
N LEU A 44 -5.47 -14.44 10.88
CA LEU A 44 -5.75 -14.57 9.44
C LEU A 44 -5.83 -13.21 8.74
N ALA A 45 -6.50 -12.22 9.34
CA ALA A 45 -6.54 -10.87 8.78
C ALA A 45 -5.14 -10.23 8.70
N CYS A 46 -4.29 -10.44 9.71
CA CYS A 46 -2.88 -10.04 9.64
C CYS A 46 -2.10 -10.76 8.53
N TYR A 47 -2.36 -12.04 8.27
CA TYR A 47 -1.74 -12.72 7.13
C TYR A 47 -2.18 -12.13 5.79
N VAL A 48 -3.45 -11.76 5.63
CA VAL A 48 -3.92 -11.05 4.42
C VAL A 48 -3.17 -9.74 4.23
N TYR A 49 -3.03 -8.94 5.30
CA TYR A 49 -2.23 -7.72 5.28
C TYR A 49 -0.77 -7.96 4.87
N LEU A 50 -0.12 -8.99 5.45
CA LEU A 50 1.25 -9.35 5.13
C LEU A 50 1.39 -9.87 3.69
N LEU A 51 0.42 -10.62 3.16
CA LEU A 51 0.43 -11.07 1.77
C LEU A 51 0.33 -9.88 0.79
N CYS A 52 -0.55 -8.90 1.06
CA CYS A 52 -0.61 -7.67 0.28
C CYS A 52 0.71 -6.89 0.35
N THR A 53 1.31 -6.82 1.55
CA THR A 53 2.61 -6.18 1.77
C THR A 53 3.72 -6.88 1.00
N LEU A 54 3.80 -8.21 1.04
CA LEU A 54 4.78 -8.98 0.28
C LEU A 54 4.63 -8.74 -1.21
N PHE A 55 3.38 -8.74 -1.71
CA PHE A 55 3.11 -8.54 -3.12
C PHE A 55 3.60 -7.17 -3.61
N ILE A 56 3.27 -6.08 -2.90
CA ILE A 56 3.72 -4.73 -3.30
C ILE A 56 5.24 -4.55 -3.16
N LEU A 57 5.85 -5.10 -2.10
CA LEU A 57 7.30 -5.06 -1.93
C LEU A 57 8.01 -5.81 -3.06
N THR A 58 7.48 -6.97 -3.46
CA THR A 58 8.01 -7.78 -4.55
C THR A 58 7.88 -7.06 -5.88
N THR A 59 6.71 -6.51 -6.22
CA THR A 59 6.51 -5.83 -7.51
C THR A 59 7.40 -4.61 -7.64
N VAL A 60 7.50 -3.77 -6.61
CA VAL A 60 8.36 -2.58 -6.59
C VAL A 60 9.83 -2.97 -6.79
N THR A 61 10.29 -4.00 -6.08
CA THR A 61 11.70 -4.42 -6.13
C THR A 61 12.06 -5.03 -7.48
N VAL A 62 11.23 -5.95 -7.97
CA VAL A 62 11.47 -6.64 -9.24
C VAL A 62 11.41 -5.64 -10.41
N LEU A 63 10.42 -4.74 -10.41
CA LEU A 63 10.22 -3.75 -11.47
C LEU A 63 11.37 -2.73 -11.55
N HIS A 64 11.84 -2.22 -10.41
CA HIS A 64 12.73 -1.06 -10.38
C HIS A 64 14.23 -1.38 -10.30
N ASN A 65 14.62 -2.59 -9.90
CA ASN A 65 16.03 -2.95 -9.74
C ASN A 65 16.61 -3.80 -10.89
N ASN A 66 15.84 -4.04 -11.96
CA ASN A 66 16.27 -4.89 -13.07
C ASN A 66 15.99 -4.26 -14.43
N TYR A 67 16.77 -4.68 -15.45
CA TYR A 67 16.51 -4.34 -16.84
C TYR A 67 15.54 -5.34 -17.45
N TRP A 68 14.45 -4.84 -18.03
CA TRP A 68 13.37 -5.66 -18.58
C TRP A 68 13.12 -5.38 -20.05
N SER A 69 12.74 -6.41 -20.81
CA SER A 69 12.15 -6.23 -22.13
C SER A 69 10.88 -5.36 -22.05
N LYS A 70 10.51 -4.69 -23.14
CA LYS A 70 9.30 -3.83 -23.18
C LYS A 70 8.04 -4.58 -22.69
N ARG A 71 7.89 -5.85 -23.09
CA ARG A 71 6.78 -6.72 -22.69
C ARG A 71 6.79 -6.99 -21.18
N ASN A 72 7.92 -7.42 -20.62
CA ASN A 72 8.02 -7.76 -19.20
C ASN A 72 7.87 -6.51 -18.32
N ARG A 73 8.44 -5.37 -18.74
CA ARG A 73 8.28 -4.10 -18.03
C ARG A 73 6.82 -3.65 -17.99
N SER A 74 6.08 -3.84 -19.09
CA SER A 74 4.64 -3.55 -19.14
C SER A 74 3.86 -4.41 -18.15
N LEU A 75 4.10 -5.73 -18.14
CA LEU A 75 3.47 -6.64 -17.19
C LEU A 75 3.79 -6.27 -15.74
N LEU A 76 5.06 -6.05 -15.41
CA LEU A 76 5.48 -5.69 -14.06
C LEU A 76 4.88 -4.36 -13.59
N ARG A 77 4.73 -3.36 -14.47
CA ARG A 77 4.01 -2.12 -14.14
C ARG A 77 2.53 -2.37 -13.84
N ARG A 78 1.88 -3.30 -14.56
CA ARG A 78 0.47 -3.66 -14.31
C ARG A 78 0.32 -4.37 -12.97
N LEU A 79 1.26 -5.26 -12.63
CA LEU A 79 1.30 -5.92 -11.33
C LEU A 79 1.56 -4.93 -10.19
N ASP A 80 2.51 -4.01 -10.38
CA ASP A 80 2.78 -2.94 -9.42
C ASP A 80 1.54 -2.08 -9.15
N TYR A 81 0.78 -1.75 -10.19
CA TYR A 81 -0.43 -0.95 -10.07
C TYR A 81 -1.58 -1.72 -9.42
N ALA A 82 -1.66 -3.03 -9.66
CA ALA A 82 -2.58 -3.92 -8.96
C ALA A 82 -2.22 -4.06 -7.48
N ALA A 83 -0.92 -4.11 -7.15
CA ALA A 83 -0.44 -4.22 -5.79
C ALA A 83 -0.82 -3.00 -4.93
N ILE A 84 -0.87 -1.80 -5.51
CA ILE A 84 -1.38 -0.61 -4.82
C ILE A 84 -2.84 -0.80 -4.39
N PHE A 85 -3.73 -1.30 -5.27
CA PHE A 85 -5.12 -1.59 -4.90
C PHE A 85 -5.20 -2.61 -3.76
N LEU A 86 -4.45 -3.70 -3.85
CA LEU A 86 -4.44 -4.72 -2.81
C LEU A 86 -3.91 -4.16 -1.48
N MET A 87 -2.89 -3.30 -1.51
CA MET A 87 -2.34 -2.67 -0.32
C MET A 87 -3.30 -1.64 0.30
N ILE A 88 -4.08 -0.93 -0.54
CA ILE A 88 -5.23 -0.14 -0.08
C ILE A 88 -6.10 -1.07 0.75
N GLY A 89 -6.61 -2.20 0.24
CA GLY A 89 -7.43 -3.12 1.05
C GLY A 89 -6.78 -3.74 2.27
N GLY A 90 -5.57 -4.27 2.11
CA GLY A 90 -4.90 -5.04 3.14
C GLY A 90 -4.52 -4.22 4.37
N SER A 91 -4.16 -2.95 4.21
CA SER A 91 -3.57 -2.12 5.29
C SER A 91 -4.44 -1.95 6.53
N GLY A 92 -5.76 -1.89 6.40
CA GLY A 92 -6.72 -1.80 7.49
C GLY A 92 -7.64 -2.99 7.61
N PHE A 93 -7.41 -4.06 6.85
CA PHE A 93 -8.22 -5.27 7.01
C PHE A 93 -8.16 -5.87 8.41
N PRO A 94 -6.99 -5.93 9.11
CA PRO A 94 -6.95 -6.37 10.51
C PRO A 94 -7.76 -5.46 11.45
N CYS A 95 -7.80 -4.15 11.21
CA CYS A 95 -8.70 -3.28 11.95
C CYS A 95 -10.17 -3.54 11.60
N ALA A 96 -10.49 -3.74 10.33
CA ALA A 96 -11.86 -3.85 9.84
C ALA A 96 -12.64 -5.00 10.49
N ILE A 97 -11.96 -6.11 10.76
CA ILE A 97 -12.58 -7.30 11.36
C ILE A 97 -13.11 -7.05 12.78
N HIS A 98 -12.60 -6.05 13.50
CA HIS A 98 -13.13 -5.66 14.82
C HIS A 98 -14.53 -5.08 14.74
N TYR A 99 -14.95 -4.60 13.57
CA TYR A 99 -16.22 -3.91 13.39
C TYR A 99 -17.26 -4.74 12.65
N LEU A 100 -16.95 -5.99 12.29
CA LEU A 100 -17.84 -6.87 11.53
C LEU A 100 -19.06 -7.37 12.32
N PHE A 101 -19.21 -7.02 13.59
CA PHE A 101 -20.45 -7.22 14.34
C PHE A 101 -21.60 -6.31 13.86
N ASN A 102 -21.31 -5.30 13.05
CA ASN A 102 -22.29 -4.37 12.50
C ASN A 102 -22.54 -4.66 11.01
N SER A 103 -23.79 -4.93 10.62
CA SER A 103 -24.14 -5.23 9.23
C SER A 103 -23.70 -4.15 8.23
N LYS A 104 -23.71 -2.87 8.64
CA LYS A 104 -23.21 -1.76 7.81
C LYS A 104 -21.71 -1.88 7.55
N MET A 105 -20.94 -2.34 8.53
CA MET A 105 -19.50 -2.55 8.40
C MET A 105 -19.17 -3.76 7.54
N VAL A 106 -19.96 -4.84 7.65
CA VAL A 106 -19.84 -5.98 6.73
C VAL A 106 -20.05 -5.53 5.29
N ILE A 107 -21.12 -4.77 5.02
CA ILE A 107 -21.39 -4.21 3.69
C ILE A 107 -20.23 -3.33 3.23
N MET A 108 -19.77 -2.41 4.07
CA MET A 108 -18.65 -1.51 3.74
C MET A 108 -17.39 -2.28 3.37
N VAL A 109 -17.01 -3.31 4.15
CA VAL A 109 -15.83 -4.14 3.88
C VAL A 109 -15.99 -4.91 2.57
N LEU A 110 -17.16 -5.51 2.33
CA LEU A 110 -17.43 -6.21 1.08
C LEU A 110 -17.36 -5.26 -0.13
N THR A 111 -18.03 -4.11 -0.08
CA THR A 111 -18.00 -3.10 -1.14
C THR A 111 -16.57 -2.63 -1.41
N HIS A 112 -15.80 -2.36 -0.36
CA HIS A 112 -14.42 -1.90 -0.50
C HIS A 112 -13.55 -2.98 -1.16
N TRP A 113 -13.62 -4.22 -0.70
CA TRP A 113 -12.89 -5.33 -1.33
C TRP A 113 -13.32 -5.57 -2.78
N SER A 114 -14.60 -5.38 -3.12
CA SER A 114 -15.04 -5.41 -4.52
C SER A 114 -14.36 -4.32 -5.36
N ILE A 115 -14.28 -3.08 -4.86
CA ILE A 115 -13.57 -1.97 -5.54
C ILE A 115 -12.08 -2.31 -5.71
N ILE A 116 -11.45 -2.83 -4.66
CA ILE A 116 -10.03 -3.22 -4.64
C ILE A 116 -9.75 -4.31 -5.67
N LEU A 117 -10.52 -5.39 -5.66
CA LEU A 117 -10.32 -6.50 -6.58
C LEU A 117 -10.60 -6.05 -8.02
N PHE A 118 -11.67 -5.28 -8.25
CA PHE A 118 -11.97 -4.72 -9.57
C PHE A 118 -10.82 -3.84 -10.07
N GLY A 119 -10.27 -2.97 -9.24
CA GLY A 119 -9.12 -2.12 -9.59
C GLY A 119 -7.84 -2.93 -9.85
N ALA A 120 -7.56 -3.95 -9.03
CA ALA A 120 -6.41 -4.82 -9.18
C ALA A 120 -6.48 -5.62 -10.50
N PHE A 121 -7.59 -6.32 -10.75
CA PHE A 121 -7.81 -7.05 -12.01
C PHE A 121 -7.86 -6.09 -13.21
N GLY A 122 -8.53 -4.95 -13.08
CA GLY A 122 -8.59 -3.94 -14.14
C GLY A 122 -7.20 -3.41 -14.54
N SER A 123 -6.30 -3.25 -13.58
CA SER A 123 -4.90 -2.88 -13.84
C SER A 123 -4.17 -3.92 -14.70
N ILE A 124 -4.44 -5.21 -14.44
CA ILE A 124 -3.87 -6.35 -15.15
C ILE A 124 -4.53 -6.61 -16.50
N LEU A 125 -5.83 -6.34 -16.66
CA LEU A 125 -6.59 -6.67 -17.88
C LEU A 125 -6.63 -5.52 -18.89
N PHE A 126 -6.80 -4.27 -18.44
CA PHE A 126 -7.04 -3.11 -19.32
C PHE A 126 -5.84 -2.18 -19.51
N ASN A 127 -4.68 -2.54 -18.93
CA ASN A 127 -3.44 -1.77 -19.09
C ASN A 127 -3.60 -0.33 -18.59
N PHE A 128 -4.07 -0.23 -17.34
CA PHE A 128 -4.21 1.02 -16.59
C PHE A 128 -2.91 1.85 -16.55
N THR A 129 -1.77 1.25 -16.92
CA THR A 129 -0.46 1.92 -16.98
C THR A 129 -0.32 3.02 -18.03
N CYS A 130 -1.21 3.04 -19.04
CA CYS A 130 -1.23 4.05 -20.09
C CYS A 130 -1.90 5.37 -19.69
N THR A 131 -2.62 5.41 -18.57
CA THR A 131 -3.29 6.64 -18.10
C THR A 131 -2.28 7.69 -17.60
N PRO A 132 -2.66 8.97 -17.45
CA PRO A 132 -1.81 9.96 -16.78
C PRO A 132 -1.61 9.66 -15.29
N LYS A 133 -0.50 10.15 -14.69
CA LYS A 133 -0.21 9.94 -13.26
C LYS A 133 -1.33 10.48 -12.35
N TRP A 134 -1.78 11.71 -12.60
CA TRP A 134 -2.83 12.36 -11.82
C TRP A 134 -4.14 11.57 -11.82
N PHE A 135 -4.51 10.99 -12.97
CA PHE A 135 -5.74 10.21 -13.09
C PHE A 135 -5.68 8.97 -12.19
N ARG A 136 -4.56 8.25 -12.21
CA ARG A 136 -4.36 7.11 -11.30
C ARG A 136 -4.40 7.51 -9.84
N SER A 137 -3.73 8.60 -9.48
CA SER A 137 -3.74 9.12 -8.11
C SER A 137 -5.16 9.39 -7.61
N ILE A 138 -6.03 9.96 -8.45
CA ILE A 138 -7.45 10.17 -8.11
C ILE A 138 -8.15 8.82 -7.90
N ILE A 139 -8.01 7.86 -8.83
CA ILE A 139 -8.66 6.54 -8.71
C ILE A 139 -8.22 5.82 -7.44
N TYR A 140 -6.93 5.83 -7.10
CA TYR A 140 -6.44 5.22 -5.86
C TYR A 140 -6.99 5.93 -4.61
N SER A 141 -7.08 7.26 -4.65
CA SER A 141 -7.63 8.04 -3.53
C SER A 141 -9.14 7.81 -3.36
N LEU A 142 -9.87 7.60 -4.45
CA LEU A 142 -11.29 7.22 -4.40
C LEU A 142 -11.45 5.79 -3.88
N ALA A 143 -10.60 4.87 -4.33
CA ALA A 143 -10.62 3.48 -3.87
C ALA A 143 -10.32 3.36 -2.38
N SER A 144 -9.53 4.27 -1.80
CA SER A 144 -9.26 4.30 -0.36
C SER A 144 -10.36 4.97 0.48
N THR A 145 -11.40 5.57 -0.11
CA THR A 145 -12.41 6.32 0.65
C THR A 145 -13.07 5.54 1.80
N PRO A 146 -13.32 4.21 1.70
CA PRO A 146 -13.89 3.46 2.82
C PRO A 146 -13.00 3.44 4.08
N TYR A 147 -11.69 3.74 3.97
CA TYR A 147 -10.82 3.88 5.13
C TYR A 147 -11.21 5.01 6.07
N PHE A 148 -11.82 6.08 5.56
CA PHE A 148 -12.14 7.26 6.37
C PHE A 148 -13.26 6.99 7.38
N PHE A 149 -13.97 5.85 7.27
CA PHE A 149 -14.93 5.43 8.28
C PHE A 149 -14.25 4.90 9.56
N TYR A 150 -13.06 4.29 9.49
CA TYR A 150 -12.41 3.73 10.67
C TYR A 150 -11.99 4.79 11.71
N PRO A 151 -11.42 5.96 11.33
CA PRO A 151 -11.22 7.07 12.26
C PRO A 151 -12.49 7.52 12.97
N TYR A 152 -13.64 7.54 12.27
CA TYR A 152 -14.92 7.90 12.88
C TYR A 152 -15.32 6.91 13.98
N PHE A 153 -15.26 5.59 13.71
CA PHE A 153 -15.59 4.57 14.70
C PHE A 153 -14.62 4.57 15.90
N THR A 154 -13.31 4.67 15.64
CA THR A 154 -12.32 4.75 16.72
C THR A 154 -12.52 5.98 17.59
N ALA A 155 -12.87 7.14 17.01
CA ALA A 155 -13.18 8.34 17.77
C ALA A 155 -14.43 8.16 18.66
N THR A 156 -15.52 7.58 18.15
CA THR A 156 -16.74 7.38 18.95
C THR A 156 -16.54 6.40 20.11
N MET A 157 -15.63 5.44 19.97
CA MET A 157 -15.24 4.52 21.05
C MET A 157 -14.11 5.05 21.94
N LYS A 158 -13.69 6.31 21.77
CA LYS A 158 -12.59 6.95 22.53
C LYS A 158 -11.22 6.26 22.35
N MET A 159 -11.04 5.55 21.25
CA MET A 159 -9.78 4.93 20.81
C MET A 159 -8.91 5.96 20.07
N TYR A 160 -8.51 7.01 20.79
CA TYR A 160 -7.88 8.19 20.17
C TYR A 160 -6.52 7.90 19.55
N LYS A 161 -5.77 6.94 20.09
CA LYS A 161 -4.45 6.55 19.57
C LYS A 161 -4.58 5.88 18.19
N GLU A 162 -5.54 4.99 18.05
CA GLU A 162 -5.87 4.28 16.82
C GLU A 162 -6.43 5.26 15.79
N CYS A 163 -7.33 6.15 16.21
CA CYS A 163 -7.85 7.22 15.37
C CYS A 163 -6.71 8.08 14.80
N ALA A 164 -5.78 8.54 15.65
CA ALA A 164 -4.64 9.34 15.21
C ALA A 164 -3.73 8.58 14.23
N LEU A 165 -3.47 7.29 14.47
CA LEU A 165 -2.70 6.45 13.57
C LEU A 165 -3.41 6.26 12.22
N MET A 166 -4.72 6.04 12.20
CA MET A 166 -5.49 5.90 10.96
C MET A 166 -5.52 7.20 10.15
N LEU A 167 -5.67 8.35 10.81
CA LEU A 167 -5.56 9.66 10.17
C LEU A 167 -4.14 9.88 9.62
N SER A 168 -3.11 9.41 10.33
CA SER A 168 -1.72 9.45 9.86
C SER A 168 -1.51 8.61 8.59
N ILE A 169 -2.11 7.40 8.51
CA ILE A 169 -2.08 6.57 7.30
C ILE A 169 -2.64 7.36 6.11
N ALA A 170 -3.83 7.95 6.27
CA ALA A 170 -4.48 8.72 5.22
C ALA A 170 -3.64 9.95 4.82
N PHE A 171 -3.12 10.68 5.80
CA PHE A 171 -2.25 11.83 5.58
C PHE A 171 -1.02 11.47 4.73
N PHE A 172 -0.29 10.41 5.10
CA PHE A 172 0.91 10.02 4.38
C PHE A 172 0.60 9.55 2.96
N TYR A 173 -0.41 8.69 2.77
CA TYR A 173 -0.74 8.19 1.44
C TYR A 173 -1.30 9.28 0.52
N ILE A 174 -2.17 10.17 1.01
CA ILE A 174 -2.69 11.29 0.20
C ILE A 174 -1.56 12.23 -0.18
N THR A 175 -0.72 12.64 0.78
CA THR A 175 0.38 13.58 0.53
C THR A 175 1.37 13.01 -0.49
N GLY A 176 1.76 11.74 -0.33
CA GLY A 176 2.58 11.05 -1.34
C GLY A 176 1.90 10.99 -2.71
N SER A 177 0.60 10.67 -2.75
CA SER A 177 -0.20 10.59 -3.98
C SER A 177 -0.25 11.93 -4.72
N VAL A 178 -0.34 13.04 -3.99
CA VAL A 178 -0.28 14.40 -4.54
C VAL A 178 1.08 14.69 -5.16
N PHE A 179 2.19 14.40 -4.48
CA PHE A 179 3.54 14.58 -5.05
C PHE A 179 3.75 13.73 -6.32
N TYR A 180 3.25 12.50 -6.31
CA TYR A 180 3.30 11.63 -7.48
C TYR A 180 2.46 12.17 -8.66
N ALA A 181 1.24 12.65 -8.37
CA ALA A 181 0.33 13.23 -9.36
C ALA A 181 0.93 14.46 -10.04
N LEU A 182 1.49 15.37 -9.24
CA LEU A 182 2.10 16.62 -9.70
C LEU A 182 3.44 16.40 -10.41
N GLY A 183 4.12 15.28 -10.15
CA GLY A 183 5.47 15.07 -10.65
C GLY A 183 6.52 15.97 -9.99
N LYS A 184 6.20 16.55 -8.81
CA LYS A 184 7.02 17.49 -8.04
C LYS A 184 6.78 17.30 -6.52
N PRO A 185 7.70 17.74 -5.65
CA PRO A 185 9.01 18.33 -5.95
C PRO A 185 10.04 17.30 -6.41
N ASN A 186 11.07 17.77 -7.12
CA ASN A 186 12.26 16.99 -7.44
C ASN A 186 13.40 17.51 -6.56
N LEU A 187 13.63 16.85 -5.42
CA LEU A 187 14.56 17.35 -4.40
C LEU A 187 16.02 17.21 -4.85
N ILE A 188 16.36 16.08 -5.47
CA ILE A 188 17.69 15.82 -6.04
C ILE A 188 17.47 15.17 -7.42
N PRO A 189 17.55 15.95 -8.52
CA PRO A 189 17.34 15.43 -9.87
C PRO A 189 18.20 14.19 -10.17
N GLY A 190 17.60 13.14 -10.73
CA GLY A 190 18.27 11.88 -11.03
C GLY A 190 18.62 11.00 -9.82
N VAL A 191 18.29 11.41 -8.59
CA VAL A 191 18.52 10.61 -7.37
C VAL A 191 17.24 10.42 -6.58
N PHE A 192 16.59 11.52 -6.19
CA PHE A 192 15.42 11.54 -5.32
C PHE A 192 14.41 12.58 -5.83
N GLU A 193 13.42 12.10 -6.57
CA GLU A 193 12.39 12.91 -7.20
C GLU A 193 11.02 12.62 -6.60
N SER A 194 9.96 13.19 -7.18
CA SER A 194 8.61 13.10 -6.61
C SER A 194 8.09 11.66 -6.46
N HIS A 195 8.64 10.71 -7.22
CA HIS A 195 8.28 9.30 -7.13
C HIS A 195 8.97 8.58 -5.97
N GLU A 196 10.24 8.90 -5.71
CA GLU A 196 10.95 8.44 -4.52
C GLU A 196 10.31 9.03 -3.27
N LEU A 197 9.90 10.30 -3.34
CA LEU A 197 9.14 10.94 -2.28
C LEU A 197 7.79 10.25 -2.04
N PHE A 198 7.06 9.89 -3.10
CA PHE A 198 5.86 9.06 -2.99
C PHE A 198 6.12 7.74 -2.27
N HIS A 199 7.15 6.99 -2.68
CA HIS A 199 7.50 5.74 -2.00
C HIS A 199 7.89 5.94 -0.54
N LEU A 200 8.61 7.01 -0.21
CA LEU A 200 8.97 7.34 1.17
C LEU A 200 7.71 7.60 2.02
N PHE A 201 6.77 8.38 1.50
CA PHE A 201 5.47 8.59 2.14
C PHE A 201 4.66 7.30 2.25
N CYS A 202 4.72 6.40 1.26
CA CYS A 202 4.14 5.06 1.39
C CYS A 202 4.76 4.25 2.53
N CYS A 203 6.06 4.38 2.77
CA CYS A 203 6.74 3.72 3.89
C CYS A 203 6.25 4.29 5.23
N PHE A 204 6.08 5.60 5.37
CA PHE A 204 5.51 6.20 6.58
C PHE A 204 4.05 5.80 6.83
N GLY A 205 3.24 5.74 5.76
CA GLY A 205 1.88 5.19 5.82
C GLY A 205 1.89 3.73 6.27
N PHE A 206 2.80 2.91 5.73
CA PHE A 206 2.99 1.52 6.15
C PHE A 206 3.37 1.40 7.63
N MET A 207 4.27 2.24 8.14
CA MET A 207 4.65 2.22 9.56
C MET A 207 3.47 2.58 10.47
N SER A 208 2.62 3.52 10.03
CA SER A 208 1.39 3.88 10.76
C SER A 208 0.38 2.73 10.75
N SER A 209 0.19 2.07 9.60
CA SER A 209 -0.62 0.87 9.42
C SER A 209 -0.13 -0.29 10.29
N LEU A 210 1.18 -0.53 10.30
CA LEU A 210 1.80 -1.54 11.15
C LEU A 210 1.55 -1.25 12.63
N SER A 211 1.72 0.00 13.05
CA SER A 211 1.55 0.42 14.44
C SER A 211 0.12 0.22 14.93
N VAL A 212 -0.89 0.60 14.13
CA VAL A 212 -2.29 0.42 14.51
C VAL A 212 -2.68 -1.06 14.52
N ASN A 213 -2.24 -1.85 13.52
CA ASN A 213 -2.50 -3.28 13.48
C ASN A 213 -1.78 -4.05 14.61
N TYR A 214 -0.65 -3.55 15.10
CA TYR A 214 0.00 -4.11 16.30
C TYR A 214 -0.83 -3.86 17.56
N ILE A 215 -1.43 -2.68 17.72
CA ILE A 215 -2.32 -2.40 18.86
C ILE A 215 -3.52 -3.35 18.84
N TYR A 216 -4.17 -3.51 17.69
CA TYR A 216 -5.27 -4.46 17.56
C TYR A 216 -4.81 -5.92 17.75
N LEU A 217 -3.57 -6.27 17.40
CA LEU A 217 -3.01 -7.59 17.68
C LEU A 217 -2.93 -7.87 19.18
N GLU A 218 -2.47 -6.90 19.97
CA GLU A 218 -2.44 -6.99 21.44
C GLU A 218 -3.84 -7.12 22.04
N TYR A 219 -4.85 -6.45 21.46
CA TYR A 219 -6.26 -6.61 21.89
C TYR A 219 -6.82 -8.01 21.66
N ASN A 220 -6.22 -8.80 20.77
CA ASN A 220 -6.66 -10.17 20.46
C ASN A 220 -5.75 -11.24 21.04
N LYS A 221 -4.82 -10.89 21.92
CA LYS A 221 -3.89 -11.84 22.52
C LYS A 221 -4.64 -12.88 23.36
N VAL A 222 -4.21 -14.15 23.24
CA VAL A 222 -4.75 -15.31 23.97
C VAL A 222 -3.65 -15.96 24.79
#